data_AF-G0NY36-F1
#
_entry.id   AF-G0NY36-F1
#
_cell.length_a   1.000
_cell.length_b   1.000
_cell.length_c   1.000
_cell.angle_alpha   90.00
_cell.angle_beta   90.00
_cell.angle_gamma   90.00
#
_symmetry.space_group_name_H-M   'P 1'
#
loop_
_entity.id
_entity.type
_entity.pdbx_description
1 polymer ?
#
loop_
_entity_poly.entity_id
_entity_poly.type
_entity_poly.pdbx_seq_one_letter_code
_entity_poly.pdbx_strand_id
1 'polypeptide(L)'
;MDQKTSSAIKCDNDSYSVTKLDLWYIPPLEGHLVEKWLEDMAEEPKPLHEELTKQQFQLDLLHSKISARHERGFTTGQLDEHAWQVQNNITAIKRRLKQLIESTPQVVPLDTSSDIRCIEMYEEKQLMATQGMLREDILEEKQRIAKLLWKLEVIGNNEAEKVPEEEKVDEDQEEWAERCKLEEAARSALLEEITRLRSACADLRARLEMESLRRDYDSV
;
A
#
# COMPACT_ATOMS: atom_id res chain seq x y z
N MET A 1 -19.02 50.37 25.81
CA MET A 1 -18.17 51.07 26.81
C MET A 1 -18.91 50.92 28.12
N ASP A 2 -18.50 50.14 29.11
CA ASP A 2 -17.18 49.65 29.45
C ASP A 2 -17.22 48.32 30.20
N GLN A 3 -16.05 47.68 30.23
CA GLN A 3 -15.71 46.39 30.80
C GLN A 3 -15.49 46.44 32.33
N LYS A 4 -15.23 45.23 32.87
CA LYS A 4 -14.49 44.86 34.10
C LYS A 4 -15.31 44.78 35.39
N THR A 5 -15.13 43.82 36.29
CA THR A 5 -14.24 42.64 36.45
C THR A 5 -14.75 41.87 37.68
N SER A 6 -14.66 40.54 37.70
CA SER A 6 -14.66 39.74 38.93
C SER A 6 -13.61 38.66 38.78
N SER A 7 -12.49 38.81 39.48
CA SER A 7 -12.20 38.22 40.80
C SER A 7 -11.76 36.77 40.70
N ALA A 8 -10.45 36.59 40.95
CA ALA A 8 -9.78 35.31 41.12
C ALA A 8 -9.83 34.91 42.60
N ILE A 9 -10.14 33.65 42.90
CA ILE A 9 -9.56 32.91 44.04
C ILE A 9 -9.34 31.46 43.61
N LYS A 10 -8.15 30.98 43.93
CA LYS A 10 -7.53 29.68 43.69
C LYS A 10 -8.08 28.63 44.67
N CYS A 11 -8.30 27.39 44.22
CA CYS A 11 -8.33 26.21 45.09
C CYS A 11 -7.48 25.11 44.44
N ASP A 12 -6.50 24.64 45.20
CA ASP A 12 -5.58 23.54 44.88
C ASP A 12 -6.24 22.17 45.08
N ASN A 13 -5.66 21.13 44.44
CA ASN A 13 -5.61 19.70 44.80
C ASN A 13 -6.94 18.97 45.13
N ASP A 14 -7.26 17.78 44.64
CA ASP A 14 -6.41 16.59 44.47
C ASP A 14 -7.14 15.52 43.63
N SER A 15 -6.36 14.68 42.93
CA SER A 15 -6.56 13.25 42.61
C SER A 15 -7.98 12.70 42.47
N TYR A 16 -8.35 12.20 41.29
CA TYR A 16 -8.45 10.75 41.00
C TYR A 16 -8.88 10.52 39.54
N SER A 17 -7.95 9.93 38.78
CA SER A 17 -8.12 9.04 37.63
C SER A 17 -9.45 9.02 36.86
N VAL A 18 -9.40 9.37 35.58
CA VAL A 18 -9.75 8.56 34.40
C VAL A 18 -9.99 9.54 33.24
N THR A 19 -9.04 9.65 32.30
CA THR A 19 -9.31 10.25 30.98
C THR A 19 -8.34 9.62 29.99
N LYS A 20 -8.80 8.62 29.22
CA LYS A 20 -9.09 8.82 27.80
C LYS A 20 -7.83 9.33 27.09
N LEU A 21 -7.14 8.46 26.35
CA LEU A 21 -6.20 8.90 25.31
C LEU A 21 -7.01 9.79 24.36
N ASP A 22 -7.03 11.08 24.64
CA ASP A 22 -7.53 12.08 23.72
C ASP A 22 -6.62 11.97 22.50
N LEU A 23 -7.11 11.32 21.44
CA LEU A 23 -6.62 11.53 20.08
C LEU A 23 -6.94 12.99 19.71
N TRP A 24 -6.26 13.92 20.37
CA TRP A 24 -6.33 15.32 20.06
C TRP A 24 -5.51 15.53 18.79
N TYR A 25 -6.14 16.09 17.76
CA TYR A 25 -5.45 16.45 16.54
C TYR A 25 -4.34 17.47 16.84
N ILE A 26 -3.09 17.09 16.56
CA ILE A 26 -1.95 17.99 16.66
C ILE A 26 -1.77 18.67 15.30
N PRO A 27 -2.01 19.99 15.18
CA PRO A 27 -1.84 20.71 13.93
C PRO A 27 -0.37 20.73 13.49
N PRO A 28 -0.10 20.95 12.19
CA PRO A 28 1.25 21.20 11.70
C PRO A 28 1.87 22.41 12.38
N LEU A 29 3.19 22.37 12.57
CA LEU A 29 3.95 23.48 13.12
C LEU A 29 3.86 24.72 12.24
N GLU A 30 3.72 25.88 12.88
CA GLU A 30 3.78 27.16 12.19
C GLU A 30 5.20 27.43 11.70
N GLY A 31 5.35 28.05 10.53
CA GLY A 31 6.65 28.15 9.85
C GLY A 31 7.75 28.82 10.67
N HIS A 32 7.40 29.81 11.51
CA HIS A 32 8.36 30.48 12.38
C HIS A 32 8.88 29.59 13.54
N LEU A 33 8.24 28.45 13.80
CA LEU A 33 8.62 27.49 14.85
C LEU A 33 9.38 26.29 14.27
N VAL A 34 9.31 26.05 12.96
CA VAL A 34 9.90 24.85 12.33
C VAL A 34 11.41 24.86 12.46
N GLU A 35 12.08 25.99 12.20
CA GLU A 35 13.55 26.06 12.30
C GLU A 35 14.04 25.78 13.73
N LYS A 36 13.40 26.40 14.73
CA LYS A 36 13.71 26.18 16.15
C LYS A 36 13.42 24.75 16.58
N TRP A 37 12.31 24.17 16.13
CA TRP A 37 11.95 22.78 16.42
C TRP A 37 12.93 21.77 15.80
N LEU A 38 13.47 22.06 14.61
CA LEU A 38 14.48 21.23 13.96
C LEU A 38 15.84 21.24 14.70
N GLU A 39 16.15 22.33 15.41
CA GLU A 39 17.30 22.42 16.31
C GLU A 39 17.09 21.55 17.56
N ASP A 40 15.88 21.54 18.11
CA ASP A 40 15.53 20.81 19.34
C ASP A 40 15.33 19.29 19.12
N MET A 41 14.87 18.85 17.94
CA MET A 41 14.58 17.44 17.60
C MET A 41 15.78 16.70 16.97
N ALA A 42 16.98 16.98 17.46
CA ALA A 42 18.23 16.75 16.73
C ALA A 42 18.62 15.29 16.41
N GLU A 43 17.92 14.28 16.92
CA GLU A 43 18.44 12.91 16.95
C GLU A 43 17.51 11.83 16.40
N GLU A 44 16.21 12.08 16.21
CA GLU A 44 15.26 11.03 15.79
C GLU A 44 14.58 11.32 14.43
N PRO A 45 14.66 10.40 13.45
CA PRO A 45 14.03 10.60 12.14
C PRO A 45 12.51 10.47 12.17
N LYS A 46 11.94 9.72 13.11
CA LYS A 46 10.50 9.43 13.19
C LYS A 46 9.61 10.69 13.37
N PRO A 47 9.85 11.58 14.36
CA PRO A 47 9.04 12.79 14.52
C PRO A 47 9.14 13.74 13.32
N LEU A 48 10.28 13.78 12.63
CA LEU A 48 10.46 14.57 11.40
C LEU A 48 9.60 14.04 10.25
N HIS A 49 9.45 12.72 10.11
CA HIS A 49 8.57 12.13 9.10
C HIS A 49 7.10 12.43 9.40
N GLU A 50 6.67 12.30 10.66
CA GLU A 50 5.30 12.61 11.07
C GLU A 50 4.94 14.08 10.81
N GLU A 51 5.86 14.99 11.14
CA GLU A 51 5.68 16.42 10.87
C GLU A 51 5.71 16.73 9.37
N LEU A 52 6.58 16.08 8.60
CA LEU A 52 6.60 16.20 7.15
C LEU A 52 5.25 15.81 6.52
N THR A 53 4.63 14.73 7.01
CA THR A 53 3.29 14.31 6.54
C THR A 53 2.24 15.37 6.83
N LYS A 54 2.26 15.98 8.02
CA LYS A 54 1.31 17.06 8.38
C LYS A 54 1.49 18.29 7.49
N GLN A 55 2.73 18.72 7.25
CA GLN A 55 3.04 19.85 6.39
C GLN A 55 2.63 19.59 4.93
N GLN A 56 2.84 18.36 4.42
CA GLN A 56 2.40 17.97 3.08
C GLN A 56 0.88 18.02 2.95
N PHE A 57 0.15 17.47 3.94
CA PHE A 57 -1.32 17.55 3.96
C PHE A 57 -1.82 19.00 4.00
N GLN A 58 -1.17 19.87 4.79
CA GLN A 58 -1.49 21.30 4.82
C GLN A 58 -1.26 21.97 3.47
N LEU A 59 -0.17 21.63 2.77
CA LEU A 59 0.12 22.15 1.44
C LEU A 59 -0.96 21.73 0.43
N ASP A 60 -1.36 20.45 0.45
CA ASP A 60 -2.41 19.93 -0.43
C ASP A 60 -3.76 20.63 -0.16
N LEU A 61 -4.09 20.86 1.11
CA LEU A 61 -5.28 21.63 1.49
C LEU A 61 -5.21 23.08 1.01
N LEU A 62 -4.03 23.72 1.07
CA LEU A 62 -3.83 25.07 0.56
C LEU A 62 -3.99 25.13 -0.95
N HIS A 63 -3.40 24.18 -1.69
CA HIS A 63 -3.57 24.07 -3.13
C HIS A 63 -5.05 23.88 -3.50
N SER A 64 -5.78 23.03 -2.80
CA SER A 64 -7.23 22.84 -3.00
C SER A 64 -8.01 24.15 -2.77
N LYS A 65 -7.69 24.89 -1.70
CA LYS A 65 -8.32 26.20 -1.40
C LYS A 65 -7.98 27.28 -2.42
N ILE A 66 -6.73 27.32 -2.90
CA ILE A 66 -6.27 28.24 -3.95
C ILE A 66 -7.05 27.96 -5.24
N SER A 67 -7.11 26.70 -5.68
CA SER A 67 -7.86 26.31 -6.88
C SER A 67 -9.34 26.69 -6.77
N ALA A 68 -10.00 26.37 -5.65
CA ALA A 68 -11.41 26.70 -5.44
C ALA A 68 -11.70 28.22 -5.39
N ARG A 69 -10.75 29.03 -4.90
CA ARG A 69 -10.84 30.50 -4.90
C ARG A 69 -10.62 31.07 -6.29
N HIS A 70 -9.63 30.54 -7.02
CA HIS A 70 -9.28 30.93 -8.37
C HIS A 70 -10.42 30.66 -9.35
N GLU A 71 -11.07 29.49 -9.27
CA GLU A 71 -12.27 29.14 -10.05
C GLU A 71 -13.44 30.12 -9.86
N ARG A 72 -13.51 30.75 -8.68
CA ARG A 72 -14.53 31.76 -8.34
C ARG A 72 -14.06 33.20 -8.61
N GLY A 73 -12.88 33.38 -9.20
CA GLY A 73 -12.30 34.69 -9.54
C GLY A 73 -11.85 35.53 -8.33
N PHE A 74 -11.64 34.91 -7.16
CA PHE A 74 -11.16 35.62 -5.97
C PHE A 74 -9.63 35.67 -5.91
N THR A 75 -9.10 36.68 -5.23
CA THR A 75 -7.65 36.80 -4.98
C THR A 75 -7.15 35.72 -4.02
N THR A 76 -5.98 35.15 -4.34
CA THR A 76 -5.34 34.05 -3.60
C THR A 76 -4.06 34.44 -2.90
N GLY A 77 -3.59 35.69 -3.01
CA GLY A 77 -2.24 36.09 -2.58
C GLY A 77 -1.86 35.73 -1.15
N GLN A 78 -2.78 35.81 -0.18
CA GLN A 78 -2.51 35.36 1.20
C GLN A 78 -2.37 33.84 1.32
N LEU A 79 -3.14 33.07 0.54
CA LEU A 79 -3.04 31.61 0.50
C LEU A 79 -1.77 31.17 -0.23
N ASP A 80 -1.39 31.89 -1.29
CA ASP A 80 -0.17 31.62 -2.06
C ASP A 80 1.08 31.86 -1.20
N GLU A 81 1.11 32.97 -0.45
CA GLU A 81 2.18 33.27 0.50
C GLU A 81 2.29 32.20 1.61
N HIS A 82 1.15 31.75 2.13
CA HIS A 82 1.13 30.68 3.14
C HIS A 82 1.57 29.32 2.55
N ALA A 83 1.16 29.00 1.33
CA ALA A 83 1.61 27.79 0.63
C ALA A 83 3.12 27.82 0.40
N TRP A 84 3.66 28.98 0.04
CA TRP A 84 5.10 29.19 -0.11
C TRP A 84 5.86 28.98 1.22
N GLN A 85 5.33 29.49 2.34
CA GLN A 85 5.89 29.25 3.67
C GLN A 85 5.89 27.76 4.04
N VAL A 86 4.80 27.05 3.79
CA VAL A 86 4.71 25.59 4.03
C VAL A 86 5.69 24.81 3.14
N GLN A 87 5.89 25.22 1.89
CA GLN A 87 6.91 24.63 1.01
C GLN A 87 8.33 24.82 1.56
N ASN A 88 8.64 25.97 2.14
CA ASN A 88 9.93 26.22 2.81
C ASN A 88 10.09 25.31 4.04
N ASN A 89 9.06 25.16 4.87
CA ASN A 89 9.07 24.25 6.01
C ASN A 89 9.34 22.80 5.59
N ILE A 90 8.61 22.31 4.58
CA ILE A 90 8.81 20.98 3.99
C ILE A 90 10.26 20.80 3.53
N THR A 91 10.81 21.84 2.89
CA THR A 91 12.19 21.82 2.41
C THR A 91 13.20 21.75 3.56
N ALA A 92 13.00 22.52 4.63
CA ALA A 92 13.84 22.50 5.81
C ALA A 92 13.82 21.12 6.50
N ILE A 93 12.63 20.54 6.68
CA ILE A 93 12.45 19.20 7.29
C ILE A 93 13.12 18.13 6.42
N LYS A 94 12.93 18.15 5.10
CA LYS A 94 13.58 17.19 4.17
C LYS A 94 15.11 17.30 4.21
N ARG A 95 15.66 18.51 4.30
CA ARG A 95 17.11 18.72 4.44
C ARG A 95 17.64 18.14 5.76
N ARG A 96 16.92 18.33 6.86
CA ARG A 96 17.31 17.78 8.17
C ARG A 96 17.25 16.25 8.19
N LEU A 97 16.20 15.65 7.61
CA LEU A 97 16.11 14.19 7.44
C LEU A 97 17.30 13.63 6.66
N LYS A 98 17.68 14.29 5.56
CA LYS A 98 18.85 13.91 4.78
C LYS A 98 20.15 13.98 5.60
N GLN A 99 20.34 15.04 6.38
CA GLN A 99 21.51 15.18 7.27
C GLN A 99 21.59 14.07 8.32
N LEU A 100 20.46 13.65 8.91
CA LEU A 100 20.43 12.56 9.87
C LEU A 100 20.89 11.23 9.25
N ILE A 101 20.43 10.96 8.03
CA ILE A 101 20.84 9.77 7.25
C ILE A 101 22.35 9.83 6.96
N GLU A 102 22.87 10.99 6.56
CA GLU A 102 24.29 11.19 6.24
C GLU A 102 25.20 11.18 7.49
N SER A 103 24.70 11.55 8.66
CA SER A 103 25.44 11.58 9.94
C SER A 103 25.57 10.22 10.63
N THR A 104 24.84 9.20 10.16
CA THR A 104 24.96 7.83 10.67
C THR A 104 26.26 7.20 10.15
N PRO A 105 27.14 6.62 11.00
CA PRO A 105 28.44 6.11 10.55
C PRO A 105 28.26 5.08 9.43
N GLN A 106 28.85 5.38 8.28
CA GLN A 106 28.83 4.52 7.10
C GLN A 106 29.61 3.22 7.37
N VAL A 107 28.90 2.15 7.70
CA VAL A 107 29.35 0.80 7.33
C VAL A 107 29.13 0.70 5.82
N VAL A 108 30.19 0.98 5.04
CA VAL A 108 30.27 0.91 3.56
C VAL A 108 28.91 1.03 2.85
N PRO A 109 28.50 2.22 2.37
CA PRO A 109 27.38 2.28 1.45
C PRO A 109 27.84 1.66 0.13
N LEU A 110 27.32 0.48 -0.17
CA LEU A 110 27.09 0.15 -1.56
C LEU A 110 26.11 1.24 -2.04
N ASP A 111 26.50 2.06 -3.02
CA ASP A 111 25.63 3.10 -3.59
C ASP A 111 24.48 2.43 -4.33
N THR A 112 23.50 1.96 -3.57
CA THR A 112 22.30 1.32 -4.08
C THR A 112 21.34 2.35 -4.64
N SER A 113 21.63 3.65 -4.68
CA SER A 113 20.68 4.62 -5.27
C SER A 113 20.55 4.40 -6.78
N SER A 114 21.65 4.03 -7.44
CA SER A 114 21.66 3.59 -8.83
C SER A 114 20.93 2.24 -8.99
N ASP A 115 21.12 1.32 -8.04
CA ASP A 115 20.45 0.01 -8.06
C ASP A 115 18.94 0.13 -7.80
N ILE A 116 18.51 0.99 -6.88
CA ILE A 116 17.10 1.28 -6.57
C ILE A 116 16.42 1.88 -7.80
N ARG A 117 17.05 2.85 -8.47
CA ARG A 117 16.51 3.41 -9.71
C ARG A 117 16.43 2.40 -10.85
N CYS A 118 17.40 1.49 -10.93
CA CYS A 118 17.38 0.38 -11.89
C CYS A 118 16.32 -0.67 -11.55
N ILE A 119 16.10 -0.96 -10.26
CA ILE A 119 15.06 -1.86 -9.77
C ILE A 119 13.68 -1.27 -10.08
N GLU A 120 13.45 0.00 -9.75
CA GLU A 120 12.19 0.71 -10.06
C GLU A 120 11.89 0.69 -11.56
N MET A 121 12.88 0.97 -12.41
CA MET A 121 12.71 0.93 -13.86
C MET A 121 12.47 -0.50 -14.38
N TYR A 122 13.08 -1.51 -13.77
CA TYR A 122 12.83 -2.91 -14.12
C TYR A 122 11.42 -3.36 -13.74
N GLU A 123 10.98 -3.02 -12.52
CA GLU A 123 9.63 -3.28 -12.03
C GLU A 123 8.58 -2.55 -12.88
N GLU A 124 8.82 -1.30 -13.23
CA GLU A 124 7.96 -0.52 -14.13
C GLU A 124 7.87 -1.19 -15.51
N LYS A 125 8.99 -1.65 -16.08
CA LYS A 125 8.99 -2.37 -17.36
C LYS A 125 8.23 -3.69 -17.29
N GLN A 126 8.37 -4.43 -16.20
CA GLN A 126 7.61 -5.66 -16.00
C GLN A 126 6.11 -5.38 -15.86
N LEU A 127 5.74 -4.36 -15.08
CA LEU A 127 4.34 -3.92 -14.95
C LEU A 127 3.76 -3.50 -16.29
N MET A 128 4.49 -2.77 -17.13
CA MET A 128 4.05 -2.40 -18.48
C MET A 128 3.87 -3.62 -19.38
N ALA A 129 4.79 -4.58 -19.33
CA ALA A 129 4.70 -5.82 -20.11
C ALA A 129 3.46 -6.64 -19.68
N THR A 130 3.27 -6.85 -18.38
CA THR A 130 2.09 -7.54 -17.85
C THR A 130 0.81 -6.79 -18.15
N GLN A 131 0.79 -5.46 -18.04
CA GLN A 131 -0.37 -4.64 -18.40
C GLN A 131 -0.71 -4.78 -19.89
N GLY A 132 0.30 -4.82 -20.76
CA GLY A 132 0.13 -5.04 -22.21
C GLY A 132 -0.51 -6.41 -22.50
N MET A 133 0.06 -7.47 -21.92
CA MET A 133 -0.48 -8.83 -22.05
C MET A 133 -1.93 -8.92 -21.57
N LEU A 134 -2.23 -8.38 -20.38
CA LEU A 134 -3.60 -8.39 -19.85
C LEU A 134 -4.58 -7.61 -20.74
N ARG A 135 -4.15 -6.50 -21.35
CA ARG A 135 -4.99 -5.76 -22.30
C ARG A 135 -5.25 -6.54 -23.58
N GLU A 136 -4.27 -7.29 -24.06
CA GLU A 136 -4.40 -8.17 -25.22
C GLU A 136 -5.33 -9.34 -24.90
N ASP A 137 -5.13 -10.03 -23.77
CA ASP A 137 -6.02 -11.10 -23.28
C ASP A 137 -7.46 -10.62 -23.14
N ILE A 138 -7.68 -9.43 -22.57
CA ILE A 138 -9.01 -8.81 -22.47
C ILE A 138 -9.60 -8.56 -23.87
N LEU A 139 -8.80 -8.12 -24.83
CA LEU A 139 -9.28 -7.87 -26.19
C LEU A 139 -9.66 -9.17 -26.90
N GLU A 140 -8.84 -10.21 -26.76
CA GLU A 140 -9.12 -11.55 -27.28
C GLU A 140 -10.39 -12.13 -26.66
N GLU A 141 -10.56 -12.01 -25.35
CA GLU A 141 -11.75 -12.45 -24.63
C GLU A 141 -12.99 -11.69 -25.11
N LYS A 142 -12.90 -10.36 -25.24
CA LYS A 142 -13.98 -9.55 -25.81
C LYS A 142 -14.35 -10.00 -27.23
N GLN A 143 -13.36 -10.32 -28.06
CA GLN A 143 -13.61 -10.83 -29.41
C GLN A 143 -14.25 -12.22 -29.38
N ARG A 144 -13.84 -13.09 -28.46
CA ARG A 144 -14.44 -14.42 -28.25
C ARG A 144 -15.90 -14.28 -27.82
N ILE A 145 -16.18 -13.43 -26.84
CA ILE A 145 -17.54 -13.10 -26.39
C ILE A 145 -18.37 -12.56 -27.57
N ALA A 146 -17.85 -11.61 -28.35
CA ALA A 146 -18.57 -11.07 -29.50
C ALA A 146 -18.91 -12.15 -30.55
N LYS A 147 -17.97 -13.06 -30.82
CA LYS A 147 -18.21 -14.21 -31.72
C LYS A 147 -19.28 -15.15 -31.17
N LEU A 148 -19.27 -15.43 -29.87
CA LEU A 148 -20.27 -16.27 -29.22
C LEU A 148 -21.64 -15.61 -29.22
N LEU A 149 -21.72 -14.31 -28.90
CA LEU A 149 -22.96 -13.54 -28.99
C LEU A 149 -23.52 -13.54 -30.41
N TRP A 150 -22.66 -13.35 -31.43
CA TRP A 150 -23.08 -13.44 -32.82
C TRP A 150 -23.56 -14.85 -33.19
N LYS A 151 -22.88 -15.91 -32.74
CA LYS A 151 -23.33 -17.29 -32.94
C LYS A 151 -24.69 -17.53 -32.28
N LEU A 152 -24.90 -17.07 -31.04
CA LEU A 152 -26.17 -17.19 -30.33
C LEU A 152 -27.28 -16.40 -31.03
N GLU A 153 -26.99 -15.23 -31.59
CA GLU A 153 -27.94 -14.45 -32.38
C GLU A 153 -28.28 -15.14 -33.71
N VAL A 154 -27.27 -15.72 -34.37
CA VAL A 154 -27.46 -16.50 -35.61
C VAL A 154 -28.22 -17.79 -35.34
N ILE A 155 -27.93 -18.51 -34.26
CA ILE A 155 -28.68 -19.70 -33.83
C ILE A 155 -30.10 -19.30 -33.45
N GLY A 156 -30.30 -18.25 -32.64
CA GLY A 156 -31.63 -17.73 -32.29
C GLY A 156 -32.45 -17.27 -33.50
N ASN A 157 -31.79 -16.78 -34.56
CA ASN A 157 -32.44 -16.44 -35.83
C ASN A 157 -32.64 -17.67 -36.76
N ASN A 158 -31.79 -18.69 -36.68
CA ASN A 158 -31.87 -19.93 -37.47
C ASN A 158 -32.78 -20.99 -36.83
N GLU A 159 -33.03 -20.94 -35.52
CA GLU A 159 -34.03 -21.77 -34.84
C GLU A 159 -35.47 -21.38 -35.26
N ALA A 160 -35.65 -20.19 -35.82
CA ALA A 160 -36.86 -19.84 -36.55
C ALA A 160 -36.99 -20.60 -37.89
N GLU A 161 -35.93 -21.28 -38.36
CA GLU A 161 -35.88 -22.06 -39.60
C GLU A 161 -35.05 -23.36 -39.46
N LYS A 162 -35.54 -24.31 -38.64
CA LYS A 162 -35.26 -25.78 -38.58
C LYS A 162 -34.08 -26.34 -37.72
N VAL A 163 -34.49 -27.06 -36.66
CA VAL A 163 -33.97 -28.24 -35.87
C VAL A 163 -32.93 -29.18 -36.56
N PRO A 164 -32.03 -29.96 -35.86
CA PRO A 164 -31.81 -30.19 -34.40
C PRO A 164 -30.38 -29.88 -33.88
N GLU A 165 -30.28 -29.36 -32.64
CA GLU A 165 -29.02 -28.93 -31.98
C GLU A 165 -28.60 -29.85 -30.80
N GLU A 166 -29.19 -31.03 -30.64
CA GLU A 166 -28.99 -31.87 -29.44
C GLU A 166 -27.63 -32.61 -29.39
N GLU A 167 -26.99 -32.95 -30.52
CA GLU A 167 -25.75 -33.75 -30.49
C GLU A 167 -24.47 -32.95 -30.18
N LYS A 168 -24.41 -31.64 -30.47
CA LYS A 168 -23.18 -30.85 -30.26
C LYS A 168 -23.01 -30.32 -28.85
N VAL A 169 -24.11 -30.15 -28.12
CA VAL A 169 -24.07 -29.65 -26.73
C VAL A 169 -23.55 -30.75 -25.79
N ASP A 170 -23.85 -32.02 -26.07
CA ASP A 170 -23.38 -33.15 -25.27
C ASP A 170 -21.86 -33.39 -25.41
N GLU A 171 -21.29 -33.29 -26.62
CA GLU A 171 -19.84 -33.45 -26.84
C GLU A 171 -19.01 -32.38 -26.11
N ASP A 172 -19.41 -31.11 -26.20
CA ASP A 172 -18.73 -30.00 -25.52
C ASP A 172 -18.83 -30.17 -23.98
N GLN A 173 -19.96 -30.66 -23.47
CA GLN A 173 -20.16 -30.87 -22.04
C GLN A 173 -19.34 -32.05 -21.51
N GLU A 174 -19.18 -33.11 -22.30
CA GLU A 174 -18.33 -34.26 -21.98
C GLU A 174 -16.84 -33.87 -21.99
N GLU A 175 -16.38 -33.07 -22.97
CA GLU A 175 -15.00 -32.57 -23.01
C GLU A 175 -14.67 -31.73 -21.76
N TRP A 176 -15.57 -30.82 -21.36
CA TRP A 176 -15.40 -30.03 -20.14
C TRP A 176 -15.38 -30.88 -18.88
N ALA A 177 -16.23 -31.92 -18.81
CA ALA A 177 -16.24 -32.85 -17.68
C ALA A 177 -14.92 -33.63 -17.57
N GLU A 178 -14.36 -34.09 -18.70
CA GLU A 178 -13.07 -34.77 -18.74
C GLU A 178 -11.92 -33.84 -18.30
N ARG A 179 -11.93 -32.59 -18.78
CA ARG A 179 -10.92 -31.59 -18.39
C ARG A 179 -10.97 -31.26 -16.90
N CYS A 180 -12.18 -31.10 -16.34
CA CYS A 180 -12.36 -30.91 -14.90
C CYS A 180 -11.84 -32.11 -14.10
N LYS A 181 -12.12 -33.33 -14.54
CA LYS A 181 -11.65 -34.55 -13.88
C LYS A 181 -10.13 -34.68 -13.92
N LEU A 182 -9.49 -34.31 -15.03
CA LEU A 182 -8.03 -34.32 -15.17
C LEU A 182 -7.38 -33.30 -14.22
N GLU A 183 -7.94 -32.10 -14.14
CA GLU A 183 -7.47 -31.06 -13.23
C GLU A 183 -7.65 -31.45 -11.76
N GLU A 184 -8.78 -32.07 -11.40
CA GLU A 184 -8.99 -32.60 -10.04
C GLU A 184 -8.00 -33.71 -9.67
N ALA A 185 -7.65 -34.58 -10.62
CA ALA A 185 -6.64 -35.61 -10.42
C ALA A 185 -5.24 -35.00 -10.23
N ALA A 186 -4.87 -34.01 -11.04
CA ALA A 186 -3.60 -33.28 -10.90
C ALA A 186 -3.51 -32.56 -9.54
N ARG A 187 -4.58 -31.87 -9.15
CA ARG A 187 -4.69 -31.22 -7.84
C ARG A 187 -4.55 -32.22 -6.70
N SER A 188 -5.20 -33.37 -6.80
CA SER A 188 -5.14 -34.42 -5.76
C SER A 188 -3.72 -34.97 -5.61
N ALA A 189 -3.01 -35.24 -6.71
CA ALA A 189 -1.63 -35.70 -6.69
C ALA A 189 -0.68 -34.67 -6.04
N LEU A 190 -0.85 -33.38 -6.33
CA LEU A 190 -0.07 -32.32 -5.69
C LEU A 190 -0.34 -32.22 -4.19
N LEU A 191 -1.59 -32.38 -3.75
CA LEU A 191 -1.96 -32.37 -2.33
C LEU A 191 -1.38 -33.58 -1.58
N GLU A 192 -1.38 -34.75 -2.19
CA GLU A 192 -0.72 -35.95 -1.66
C GLU A 192 0.78 -35.72 -1.48
N GLU A 193 1.45 -35.13 -2.49
CA GLU A 193 2.87 -34.84 -2.42
C GLU A 193 3.20 -33.79 -1.35
N ILE A 194 2.39 -32.72 -1.22
CA ILE A 194 2.52 -31.75 -0.12
C ILE A 194 2.40 -32.44 1.23
N THR A 195 1.43 -33.35 1.38
CA THR A 195 1.22 -34.09 2.62
C THR A 195 2.40 -35.00 2.93
N ARG A 196 2.90 -35.73 1.93
CA ARG A 196 4.08 -36.59 2.04
C ARG A 196 5.32 -35.81 2.47
N LEU A 197 5.58 -34.66 1.83
CA LEU A 197 6.70 -33.78 2.16
C LEU A 197 6.57 -33.18 3.56
N ARG A 198 5.36 -32.77 3.97
CA ARG A 198 5.11 -32.28 5.34
C ARG A 198 5.40 -33.35 6.39
N SER A 199 4.97 -34.58 6.16
CA SER A 199 5.28 -35.72 7.04
C SER A 199 6.79 -36.00 7.08
N ALA A 200 7.47 -36.02 5.93
CA ALA A 200 8.91 -36.20 5.88
C ALA A 200 9.68 -35.09 6.62
N CYS A 201 9.23 -33.83 6.50
CA CYS A 201 9.80 -32.72 7.26
C CYS A 201 9.57 -32.87 8.77
N ALA A 202 8.39 -33.34 9.19
CA ALA A 202 8.12 -33.61 10.59
C ALA A 202 9.04 -34.70 11.15
N ASP A 203 9.21 -35.81 10.41
CA ASP A 203 10.11 -36.91 10.78
C ASP A 203 11.57 -36.44 10.89
N LEU A 204 12.03 -35.64 9.92
CA LEU A 204 13.39 -35.09 9.95
C LEU A 204 13.60 -34.14 11.13
N ARG A 205 12.61 -33.30 11.46
CA ARG A 205 12.67 -32.44 12.65
C ARG A 205 12.76 -33.27 13.93
N ALA A 206 11.93 -34.30 14.07
CA ALA A 206 11.97 -35.19 15.22
C ALA A 206 13.34 -35.89 15.35
N ARG A 207 13.93 -36.34 14.23
CA ARG A 207 15.27 -36.94 14.24
C ARG A 207 16.36 -35.94 14.64
N LEU A 208 16.30 -34.71 14.15
CA LEU A 208 17.24 -33.65 14.52
C LEU A 208 17.13 -33.30 16.01
N GLU A 209 15.92 -33.22 16.55
CA GLU A 209 15.70 -32.98 17.98
C GLU A 209 16.28 -34.10 18.84
N MET A 210 16.04 -35.37 18.49
CA MET A 210 16.61 -36.52 19.18
C MET A 210 18.15 -36.55 19.13
N GLU A 211 18.73 -36.21 17.98
CA GLU A 211 20.18 -36.13 17.82
C GLU A 211 20.78 -34.94 18.59
N SER A 212 20.09 -33.79 18.64
CA SER A 212 20.48 -32.65 19.48
C SER A 212 20.50 -33.04 20.96
N LEU A 213 19.41 -33.64 21.44
CA LEU A 213 19.32 -34.12 22.82
C LEU A 213 20.43 -35.13 23.12
N ARG A 214 20.71 -36.07 22.22
CA ARG A 214 21.78 -37.05 22.39
C ARG A 214 23.16 -36.41 22.52
N ARG A 215 23.49 -35.40 21.69
CA ARG A 215 24.76 -34.67 21.80
C ARG A 215 24.87 -33.87 23.10
N ASP A 216 23.76 -33.31 23.56
CA ASP A 216 23.70 -32.59 24.84
C ASP A 216 23.91 -33.55 26.02
N TYR A 217 23.45 -34.81 25.92
CA TYR A 217 23.74 -35.86 26.90
C TYR A 217 25.19 -36.37 26.85
N ASP A 218 25.79 -36.51 25.66
CA ASP A 218 27.17 -37.00 25.48
C ASP A 218 28.24 -35.93 25.80
N SER A 219 27.84 -34.67 26.04
CA SER A 219 28.72 -33.53 26.38
C SER A 219 28.72 -33.14 27.86
N VAL A 220 28.02 -33.91 28.70
CA VAL A 220 28.03 -33.85 30.18
C VAL A 220 28.84 -35.02 30.73
#